data_AF-A0A378LTX6-F1
#
_entry.id   AF-A0A378LTX6-F1
#
_cell.length_a   1.000
_cell.length_b   1.000
_cell.length_c   1.000
_cell.angle_alpha   90.00
_cell.angle_beta   90.00
_cell.angle_gamma   90.00
#
_symmetry.space_group_name_H-M   'P 1'
#
loop_
_entity.id
_entity.type
_entity.pdbx_description
1 polymer ?
#
loop_
_entity_poly.entity_id
_entity_poly.type
_entity_poly.pdbx_seq_one_letter_code
_entity_poly.pdbx_strand_id
1 'polypeptide(L)'
;MTKSTPNKPKYILHILYATAFALAVLIVDVSLIWSKMQANPEVNEKKEVINPVQEVRASKEQERKLIVATCHKLVENMQKKSLAEACTTQNDHIMKQYNNCLDDAKTMADYYAYTFSPLHKNEVYAHQVNRCKRRFNMNAANQRCVIPQSIAMKIKADFNKMEKSCNQIT
;
A
#
# COMPACT_ATOMS: atom_id res chain seq x y z
N MET A 1 -47.08 16.43 83.20
CA MET A 1 -46.72 15.69 81.97
C MET A 1 -47.54 16.24 80.82
N THR A 2 -46.95 17.07 79.97
CA THR A 2 -47.54 17.53 78.70
C THR A 2 -46.49 17.28 77.62
N LYS A 3 -46.83 16.38 76.68
CA LYS A 3 -45.94 15.89 75.63
C LYS A 3 -45.61 17.01 74.65
N SER A 4 -44.31 17.20 74.39
CA SER A 4 -43.79 18.04 73.31
C SER A 4 -44.31 17.54 71.96
N THR A 5 -44.97 18.43 71.22
CA THR A 5 -45.27 18.25 69.79
C THR A 5 -43.97 18.18 68.99
N PRO A 6 -43.70 17.12 68.21
CA PRO A 6 -42.47 17.03 67.42
C PRO A 6 -42.57 17.94 66.18
N ASN A 7 -41.50 18.71 65.96
CA ASN A 7 -41.28 19.48 64.73
C ASN A 7 -41.43 18.58 63.49
N LYS A 8 -42.42 18.88 62.63
CA LYS A 8 -42.55 18.22 61.33
C LYS A 8 -41.30 18.53 60.50
N PRO A 9 -40.66 17.53 59.87
CA PRO A 9 -39.40 17.76 59.22
C PRO A 9 -39.62 18.41 57.84
N LYS A 10 -39.04 19.61 57.64
CA LYS A 10 -39.14 20.45 56.43
C LYS A 10 -38.63 19.80 55.13
N TYR A 11 -38.01 18.61 55.21
CA TYR A 11 -37.44 17.92 54.05
C TYR A 11 -38.51 17.34 53.11
N ILE A 12 -39.68 16.95 53.63
CA ILE A 12 -40.74 16.29 52.83
C ILE A 12 -41.25 17.25 51.73
N LEU A 13 -41.37 18.53 52.06
CA LEU A 13 -41.81 19.55 51.10
C LEU A 13 -40.81 19.72 49.95
N HIS A 14 -39.51 19.65 50.23
CA HIS A 14 -38.46 19.79 49.21
C HIS A 14 -38.43 18.58 48.26
N ILE A 15 -38.68 17.38 48.80
CA ILE A 15 -38.80 16.16 47.98
C ILE A 15 -40.00 16.29 47.02
N LEU A 16 -41.15 16.76 47.49
CA LEU A 16 -42.32 16.97 46.64
C LEU A 16 -42.04 17.96 45.50
N TYR A 17 -41.40 19.09 45.79
CA TYR A 17 -41.02 20.06 44.75
C TYR A 17 -40.04 19.47 43.73
N ALA A 18 -39.02 18.73 44.20
CA ALA A 18 -38.05 18.09 43.31
C ALA A 18 -38.71 17.05 42.39
N THR A 19 -39.63 16.24 42.92
CA THR A 19 -40.37 15.23 42.13
C THR A 19 -41.30 15.87 41.11
N ALA A 20 -42.02 16.93 41.47
CA ALA A 20 -42.90 17.64 40.55
C ALA A 20 -42.12 18.33 39.43
N PHE A 21 -40.97 18.92 39.75
CA PHE A 21 -40.09 19.54 38.76
C PHE A 21 -39.50 18.51 37.80
N ALA A 22 -38.99 17.38 38.30
CA ALA A 22 -38.47 16.31 37.46
C ALA A 22 -39.54 15.74 36.52
N LEU A 23 -40.78 15.58 37.01
CA LEU A 23 -41.90 15.12 36.19
C LEU A 23 -42.24 16.14 35.09
N ALA A 24 -42.25 17.43 35.40
CA ALA A 24 -42.51 18.48 34.44
C ALA A 24 -41.45 18.52 33.32
N VAL A 25 -40.17 18.37 33.66
CA VAL A 25 -39.07 18.31 32.68
C VAL A 25 -39.24 17.10 31.75
N LEU A 26 -39.55 15.93 32.31
CA LEU A 26 -39.79 14.72 31.51
C LEU A 26 -40.98 14.88 30.55
N ILE A 27 -42.07 15.53 30.98
CA ILE A 27 -43.24 15.78 30.13
C ILE A 27 -42.86 16.71 28.98
N VAL A 28 -42.07 17.76 29.23
CA VAL A 28 -41.62 18.70 28.19
C VAL A 28 -40.72 18.01 27.17
N ASP A 29 -39.76 17.19 27.61
CA ASP A 29 -38.85 16.47 26.72
C ASP A 29 -39.60 15.47 25.83
N VAL A 30 -40.50 14.68 26.42
CA VAL A 30 -41.35 13.74 25.66
C VAL A 30 -42.23 14.49 24.67
N SER A 31 -42.82 15.62 25.05
CA SER A 31 -43.68 16.43 24.17
C SER A 31 -42.89 17.04 23.00
N LEU A 32 -41.65 17.47 23.22
CA LEU A 32 -40.76 17.97 22.18
C LEU A 32 -40.33 16.87 21.21
N ILE A 33 -39.99 15.69 21.71
CA ILE A 33 -39.65 14.52 20.89
C ILE A 33 -40.85 14.11 20.04
N TRP A 34 -42.04 14.04 20.65
CA TRP A 34 -43.24 13.61 19.95
C TRP A 34 -43.70 14.64 18.91
N SER A 35 -43.59 15.93 19.22
CA SER A 35 -43.86 17.03 18.28
C SER A 35 -42.90 17.00 17.08
N LYS A 36 -41.62 16.67 17.30
CA LYS A 36 -40.65 16.45 16.21
C LYS A 36 -40.97 15.22 15.37
N MET A 37 -41.51 14.17 15.97
CA MET A 37 -41.94 12.96 15.25
C MET A 37 -43.22 13.18 14.43
N GLN A 38 -44.18 13.97 14.92
CA GLN A 38 -45.43 14.29 14.22
C GLN A 38 -45.29 15.38 13.14
N ALA A 39 -44.27 16.24 13.22
CA ALA A 39 -44.04 17.28 12.22
C ALA A 39 -43.45 16.77 10.89
N ASN A 40 -43.17 15.47 10.75
CA ASN A 40 -42.56 14.93 9.53
C ASN A 40 -43.02 13.49 9.15
N PRO A 41 -44.33 13.22 9.04
CA PRO A 41 -44.81 11.91 8.58
C PRO A 41 -44.36 11.60 7.15
N GLU A 42 -44.29 12.63 6.27
CA GLU A 42 -43.80 12.47 4.89
C GLU A 42 -42.31 12.11 4.79
N VAL A 43 -41.50 12.47 5.80
CA VAL A 43 -40.06 12.19 5.78
C VAL A 43 -39.76 10.78 6.30
N ASN A 44 -40.60 10.21 7.16
CA ASN A 44 -40.41 8.83 7.64
C ASN A 44 -40.92 7.78 6.64
N GLU A 45 -42.07 8.01 5.97
CA GLU A 45 -42.52 7.11 4.90
C GLU A 45 -41.63 7.16 3.65
N LYS A 46 -41.07 8.33 3.30
CA LYS A 46 -40.14 8.43 2.16
C LYS A 46 -38.71 7.96 2.51
N LYS A 47 -38.29 7.98 3.79
CA LYS A 47 -36.95 7.49 4.18
C LYS A 47 -36.86 5.96 4.31
N GLU A 48 -37.93 5.27 4.69
CA GLU A 48 -37.90 3.81 4.77
C GLU A 48 -37.78 3.12 3.40
N VAL A 49 -38.34 3.71 2.34
CA VAL A 49 -38.26 3.15 0.97
C VAL A 49 -36.92 3.46 0.27
N ILE A 50 -36.18 4.49 0.74
CA ILE A 50 -34.89 4.90 0.15
C ILE A 50 -33.69 4.09 0.70
N ASN A 51 -33.83 3.40 1.83
CA ASN A 51 -32.70 2.79 2.55
C ASN A 51 -32.07 1.52 1.92
N PRO A 52 -32.81 0.46 1.53
CA PRO A 52 -32.16 -0.80 1.15
C PRO A 52 -31.51 -0.77 -0.24
N VAL A 53 -32.08 -0.03 -1.21
CA VAL A 53 -31.52 0.05 -2.57
C VAL A 53 -30.29 0.96 -2.62
N GLN A 54 -30.27 2.04 -1.82
CA GLN A 54 -29.08 2.90 -1.71
C GLN A 54 -27.95 2.25 -0.92
N GLU A 55 -28.25 1.48 0.14
CA GLU A 55 -27.24 0.68 0.85
C GLU A 55 -26.67 -0.44 -0.02
N VAL A 56 -27.49 -1.14 -0.82
CA VAL A 56 -27.00 -2.15 -1.76
C VAL A 56 -26.15 -1.54 -2.88
N ARG A 57 -26.50 -0.34 -3.39
CA ARG A 57 -25.64 0.40 -4.33
C ARG A 57 -24.33 0.83 -3.67
N ALA A 58 -24.36 1.39 -2.47
CA ALA A 58 -23.17 1.83 -1.74
C ALA A 58 -22.23 0.66 -1.40
N SER A 59 -22.79 -0.49 -1.03
CA SER A 59 -22.04 -1.73 -0.77
C SER A 59 -21.37 -2.27 -2.03
N LYS A 60 -22.12 -2.37 -3.15
CA LYS A 60 -21.54 -2.77 -4.46
C LYS A 60 -20.49 -1.78 -4.96
N GLU A 61 -20.67 -0.49 -4.71
CA GLU A 61 -19.68 0.55 -5.03
C GLU A 61 -18.40 0.38 -4.19
N GLN A 62 -18.53 0.04 -2.89
CA GLN A 62 -17.41 -0.27 -2.01
C GLN A 62 -16.68 -1.55 -2.44
N GLU A 63 -17.40 -2.63 -2.73
CA GLU A 63 -16.81 -3.87 -3.24
C GLU A 63 -16.05 -3.63 -4.54
N ARG A 64 -16.62 -2.85 -5.47
CA ARG A 64 -15.95 -2.44 -6.72
C ARG A 64 -14.67 -1.68 -6.44
N LYS A 65 -14.71 -0.67 -5.57
CA LYS A 65 -13.50 0.10 -5.18
C LYS A 65 -12.44 -0.80 -4.56
N LEU A 66 -12.85 -1.77 -3.74
CA LEU A 66 -11.95 -2.74 -3.11
C LEU A 66 -11.30 -3.65 -4.15
N ILE A 67 -12.06 -4.15 -5.13
CA ILE A 67 -11.56 -4.99 -6.22
C ILE A 67 -10.54 -4.22 -7.07
N VAL A 68 -10.87 -2.99 -7.47
CA VAL A 68 -9.98 -2.13 -8.26
C VAL A 68 -8.70 -1.81 -7.47
N ALA A 69 -8.80 -1.45 -6.18
CA ALA A 69 -7.64 -1.19 -5.34
C ALA A 69 -6.74 -2.43 -5.15
N THR A 70 -7.35 -3.61 -5.00
CA THR A 70 -6.62 -4.89 -4.92
C THR A 70 -5.90 -5.20 -6.23
N CYS A 71 -6.54 -4.91 -7.37
CA CYS A 71 -5.96 -5.06 -8.70
C CYS A 71 -4.72 -4.16 -8.87
N HIS A 72 -4.81 -2.88 -8.49
CA HIS A 72 -3.68 -1.94 -8.53
C HIS A 72 -2.51 -2.40 -7.66
N LYS A 73 -2.78 -2.87 -6.43
CA LYS A 73 -1.74 -3.41 -5.55
C LYS A 73 -1.05 -4.65 -6.13
N LEU A 74 -1.79 -5.50 -6.83
CA LEU A 74 -1.21 -6.66 -7.53
C LEU A 74 -0.28 -6.21 -8.67
N VAL A 75 -0.70 -5.22 -9.48
CA VAL A 75 0.10 -4.66 -10.57
C VAL A 75 1.42 -4.06 -10.05
N GLU A 76 1.37 -3.27 -8.97
CA GLU A 76 2.59 -2.72 -8.34
C GLU A 76 3.56 -3.80 -7.85
N ASN A 77 3.03 -4.88 -7.25
CA ASN A 77 3.85 -5.99 -6.77
C ASN A 77 4.48 -6.76 -7.94
N MET A 78 3.73 -6.97 -9.02
CA MET A 78 4.28 -7.56 -10.25
C MET A 78 5.39 -6.67 -10.85
N GLN A 79 5.22 -5.36 -10.83
CA GLN A 79 6.26 -4.42 -11.30
C GLN A 79 7.56 -4.56 -10.53
N LYS A 80 7.49 -4.59 -9.19
CA LYS A 80 8.69 -4.76 -8.35
C LYS A 80 9.38 -6.09 -8.64
N LYS A 81 8.61 -7.17 -8.81
CA LYS A 81 9.15 -8.50 -9.10
C LYS A 81 9.80 -8.58 -10.49
N SER A 82 9.13 -8.10 -11.54
CA SER A 82 9.67 -8.13 -12.90
C SER A 82 10.91 -7.25 -13.06
N LEU A 83 10.97 -6.10 -12.37
CA LEU A 83 12.19 -5.28 -12.34
C LEU A 83 13.33 -6.02 -11.65
N ALA A 84 13.08 -6.66 -10.50
CA ALA A 84 14.09 -7.44 -9.79
C ALA A 84 14.61 -8.62 -10.65
N GLU A 85 13.72 -9.34 -11.34
CA GLU A 85 14.11 -10.45 -12.23
C GLU A 85 14.93 -9.96 -13.43
N ALA A 86 14.55 -8.82 -14.04
CA ALA A 86 15.33 -8.20 -15.11
C ALA A 86 16.74 -7.79 -14.62
N CYS A 87 16.83 -7.27 -13.40
CA CYS A 87 18.11 -6.95 -12.76
C CYS A 87 18.99 -8.18 -12.57
N THR A 88 18.43 -9.26 -12.01
CA THR A 88 19.17 -10.52 -11.81
C THR A 88 19.68 -11.07 -13.13
N THR A 89 18.81 -11.15 -14.14
CA THR A 89 19.17 -11.65 -15.48
C THR A 89 20.29 -10.84 -16.12
N GLN A 90 20.24 -9.51 -16.00
CA GLN A 90 21.27 -8.63 -16.53
C GLN A 90 22.60 -8.80 -15.79
N ASN A 91 22.56 -8.90 -14.46
CA ASN A 91 23.75 -9.12 -13.65
C ASN A 91 24.41 -10.47 -14.00
N ASP A 92 23.61 -11.54 -14.15
CA ASP A 92 24.08 -12.85 -14.57
C ASP A 92 24.76 -12.80 -15.94
N HIS A 93 24.15 -12.07 -16.89
CA HIS A 93 24.72 -11.85 -18.21
C HIS A 93 26.06 -11.09 -18.15
N ILE A 94 26.14 -10.01 -17.36
CA ILE A 94 27.38 -9.24 -17.16
C ILE A 94 28.46 -10.11 -16.51
N MET A 95 28.12 -10.91 -15.50
CA MET A 95 29.04 -11.85 -14.86
C MET A 95 29.57 -12.89 -15.84
N LYS A 96 28.71 -13.45 -16.70
CA LYS A 96 29.12 -14.38 -17.75
C LYS A 96 30.09 -13.71 -18.74
N GLN A 97 29.79 -12.51 -19.20
CA GLN A 97 30.68 -11.76 -20.10
C GLN A 97 32.02 -11.39 -19.45
N TYR A 98 32.01 -11.08 -18.15
CA TYR A 98 33.22 -10.82 -17.39
C TYR A 98 34.09 -12.07 -17.26
N ASN A 99 33.51 -13.23 -16.96
CA ASN A 99 34.24 -14.49 -16.89
C ASN A 99 34.88 -14.85 -18.24
N ASN A 100 34.14 -14.69 -19.34
CA ASN A 100 34.71 -14.87 -20.68
C ASN A 100 35.91 -13.93 -20.93
N CYS A 101 35.83 -12.68 -20.47
CA CYS A 101 36.95 -11.74 -20.56
C CYS A 101 38.17 -12.20 -19.74
N LEU A 102 37.96 -12.82 -18.58
CA LEU A 102 39.04 -13.38 -17.78
C LEU A 102 39.70 -14.60 -18.46
N ASP A 103 38.90 -15.43 -19.14
CA ASP A 103 39.42 -16.54 -19.93
C ASP A 103 40.26 -16.03 -21.10
N ASP A 104 39.77 -15.04 -21.86
CA ASP A 104 40.52 -14.40 -22.93
C ASP A 104 41.82 -13.75 -22.41
N ALA A 105 41.77 -13.10 -21.24
CA ALA A 105 42.93 -12.52 -20.57
C ALA A 105 44.00 -13.57 -20.25
N LYS A 106 43.57 -14.75 -19.79
CA LYS A 106 44.46 -15.88 -19.52
C LYS A 106 45.07 -16.43 -20.80
N THR A 107 44.25 -16.68 -21.83
CA THR A 107 44.73 -17.15 -23.15
C THR A 107 45.74 -16.20 -23.75
N MET A 108 45.53 -14.87 -23.64
CA MET A 108 46.47 -13.87 -24.12
C MET A 108 47.80 -13.91 -23.36
N ALA A 109 47.76 -14.08 -22.04
CA ALA A 109 48.96 -14.20 -21.22
C ALA A 109 49.75 -15.49 -21.52
N ASP A 110 49.04 -16.60 -21.74
CA ASP A 110 49.61 -17.89 -22.14
C ASP A 110 50.28 -17.81 -23.52
N TYR A 111 49.61 -17.18 -24.50
CA TYR A 111 50.16 -16.94 -25.82
C TYR A 111 51.41 -16.07 -25.76
N TYR A 112 51.38 -14.96 -25.02
CA TYR A 112 52.54 -14.07 -24.87
C TYR A 112 53.73 -14.77 -24.21
N ALA A 113 53.46 -15.60 -23.19
CA ALA A 113 54.45 -16.40 -22.50
C ALA A 113 55.14 -17.39 -23.44
N TYR A 114 54.36 -18.02 -24.32
CA TYR A 114 54.84 -18.98 -25.31
C TYR A 114 55.65 -18.32 -26.43
N THR A 115 55.17 -17.20 -26.97
CA THR A 115 55.76 -16.56 -28.16
C THR A 115 56.93 -15.64 -27.84
N PHE A 116 56.93 -14.96 -26.68
CA PHE A 116 57.94 -13.94 -26.37
C PHE A 116 58.77 -14.29 -25.14
N SER A 117 58.13 -14.37 -23.97
CA SER A 117 58.84 -14.68 -22.73
C SER A 117 57.87 -15.06 -21.61
N PRO A 118 58.13 -16.17 -20.88
CA PRO A 118 57.30 -16.57 -19.75
C PRO A 118 57.41 -15.60 -18.55
N LEU A 119 58.48 -14.80 -18.47
CA LEU A 119 58.73 -13.89 -17.34
C LEU A 119 57.65 -12.82 -17.17
N HIS A 120 57.02 -12.38 -18.28
CA HIS A 120 56.01 -11.32 -18.25
C HIS A 120 54.57 -11.85 -18.24
N LYS A 121 54.36 -13.17 -18.18
CA LYS A 121 53.00 -13.77 -18.19
C LYS A 121 52.08 -13.17 -17.13
N ASN A 122 52.59 -13.02 -15.91
CA ASN A 122 51.82 -12.51 -14.78
C ASN A 122 51.47 -11.02 -14.94
N GLU A 123 52.38 -10.22 -15.48
CA GLU A 123 52.15 -8.79 -15.75
C GLU A 123 51.11 -8.59 -16.86
N VAL A 124 51.24 -9.36 -17.95
CA VAL A 124 50.26 -9.36 -19.05
C VAL A 124 48.89 -9.78 -18.55
N TYR A 125 48.81 -10.87 -17.78
CA TYR A 125 47.55 -11.33 -17.19
C TYR A 125 46.95 -10.26 -16.27
N ALA A 126 47.73 -9.70 -15.35
CA ALA A 126 47.26 -8.64 -14.44
C ALA A 126 46.76 -7.40 -15.20
N HIS A 127 47.45 -7.00 -16.27
CA HIS A 127 47.03 -5.91 -17.14
C HIS A 127 45.67 -6.21 -17.81
N GLN A 128 45.50 -7.40 -18.38
CA GLN A 128 44.25 -7.79 -19.03
C GLN A 128 43.08 -7.93 -18.03
N VAL A 129 43.31 -8.50 -16.85
CA VAL A 129 42.32 -8.56 -15.76
C VAL A 129 41.86 -7.15 -15.37
N ASN A 130 42.77 -6.18 -15.26
CA ASN A 130 42.41 -4.79 -14.98
C ASN A 130 41.62 -4.13 -16.11
N ARG A 131 41.80 -4.55 -17.37
CA ARG A 131 40.93 -4.12 -18.48
C ARG A 131 39.53 -4.71 -18.36
N CYS A 132 39.41 -6.00 -18.03
CA CYS A 132 38.12 -6.65 -17.79
C CYS A 132 37.35 -5.99 -16.64
N LYS A 133 38.01 -5.72 -15.51
CA LYS A 133 37.39 -5.02 -14.36
C LYS A 133 36.86 -3.64 -14.74
N ARG A 134 37.62 -2.86 -15.51
CA ARG A 134 37.20 -1.54 -16.00
C ARG A 134 36.03 -1.63 -16.98
N ARG A 135 36.08 -2.56 -17.94
CA ARG A 135 35.04 -2.76 -18.96
C ARG A 135 33.68 -3.12 -18.35
N PHE A 136 33.67 -3.97 -17.33
CA PHE A 136 32.45 -4.46 -16.69
C PHE A 136 32.14 -3.78 -15.35
N ASN A 137 32.91 -2.74 -14.99
CA ASN A 137 32.78 -1.99 -13.74
C ASN A 137 32.69 -2.88 -12.48
N MET A 138 33.48 -3.96 -12.43
CA MET A 138 33.46 -4.96 -11.35
C MET A 138 34.13 -4.50 -10.04
N ASN A 139 34.35 -3.19 -9.87
CA ASN A 139 34.93 -2.62 -8.65
C ASN A 139 33.87 -2.29 -7.57
N ALA A 140 32.58 -2.39 -7.89
CA ALA A 140 31.51 -2.15 -6.92
C ALA A 140 30.83 -3.47 -6.56
N ALA A 141 30.80 -3.81 -5.27
CA ALA A 141 30.04 -4.93 -4.68
C ALA A 141 28.51 -4.83 -4.89
N ASN A 142 28.05 -3.85 -5.68
CA ASN A 142 26.67 -3.65 -6.08
C ASN A 142 26.68 -3.16 -7.53
N GLN A 143 26.54 -4.08 -8.50
CA GLN A 143 26.14 -3.67 -9.84
C GLN A 143 24.82 -2.90 -9.67
N ARG A 144 24.86 -1.58 -9.89
CA ARG A 144 23.63 -0.79 -10.02
C ARG A 144 22.87 -1.44 -11.16
N CYS A 145 21.73 -2.04 -10.85
CA CYS A 145 20.85 -2.54 -11.88
C CYS A 145 20.43 -1.35 -12.74
N VAL A 146 21.02 -1.25 -13.93
CA VAL A 146 20.65 -0.28 -14.95
C VAL A 146 19.93 -1.06 -16.03
N ILE A 147 18.62 -1.23 -15.83
CA ILE A 147 17.76 -1.90 -16.81
C ILE A 147 17.82 -1.08 -18.11
N PRO A 148 18.17 -1.70 -19.26
CA PRO A 148 18.12 -1.03 -20.55
C PRO A 148 16.76 -0.38 -20.77
N GLN A 149 16.77 0.84 -21.32
CA GLN A 149 15.55 1.64 -21.47
C GLN A 149 14.45 0.90 -22.26
N SER A 150 14.83 0.07 -23.24
CA SER A 150 13.90 -0.78 -24.02
C SER A 150 13.15 -1.80 -23.15
N ILE A 151 13.83 -2.44 -22.20
CA ILE A 151 13.23 -3.38 -21.24
C ILE A 151 12.33 -2.62 -20.27
N ALA A 152 12.80 -1.49 -19.74
CA ALA A 152 12.01 -0.64 -18.85
C ALA A 152 10.71 -0.12 -19.53
N MET A 153 10.80 0.27 -20.81
CA MET A 153 9.63 0.70 -21.59
C MET A 153 8.64 -0.44 -21.85
N LYS A 154 9.14 -1.63 -22.18
CA LYS A 154 8.28 -2.82 -22.38
C LYS A 154 7.53 -3.17 -21.11
N ILE A 155 8.25 -3.26 -20.00
CA ILE A 155 7.70 -3.50 -18.67
C ILE A 155 6.60 -2.46 -18.35
N LYS A 156 6.88 -1.17 -18.59
CA LYS A 156 5.90 -0.09 -18.39
C LYS A 156 4.67 -0.22 -19.29
N ALA A 157 4.82 -0.60 -20.55
CA ALA A 157 3.72 -0.76 -21.49
C ALA A 157 2.78 -1.92 -21.08
N ASP A 158 3.36 -3.06 -20.68
CA ASP A 158 2.60 -4.21 -20.20
C ASP A 158 1.82 -3.87 -18.92
N PHE A 159 2.41 -3.08 -18.02
CA PHE A 159 1.71 -2.60 -16.82
C PHE A 159 0.61 -1.59 -17.11
N ASN A 160 0.83 -0.62 -18.00
CA ASN A 160 -0.21 0.32 -18.42
C ASN A 160 -1.41 -0.42 -19.04
N LYS A 161 -1.18 -1.54 -19.73
CA LYS A 161 -2.25 -2.38 -20.27
C LYS A 161 -3.05 -3.06 -19.17
N MET A 162 -2.38 -3.63 -18.16
CA MET A 162 -3.03 -4.24 -17.00
C MET A 162 -3.77 -3.21 -16.14
N GLU A 163 -3.20 -2.03 -15.92
CA GLU A 163 -3.82 -0.93 -15.19
C GLU A 163 -5.11 -0.46 -15.88
N LYS A 164 -5.09 -0.33 -17.22
CA LYS A 164 -6.30 -0.08 -18.00
C LYS A 164 -7.33 -1.18 -17.83
N SER A 165 -6.92 -2.45 -17.81
CA SER A 165 -7.83 -3.57 -17.54
C SER A 165 -8.42 -3.52 -16.13
N CYS A 166 -7.65 -3.15 -15.10
CA CYS A 166 -8.17 -2.97 -13.73
C CYS A 166 -9.26 -1.89 -13.67
N ASN A 167 -9.10 -0.79 -14.41
CA ASN A 167 -10.08 0.30 -14.46
C ASN A 167 -11.33 -0.04 -15.28
N GLN A 168 -11.28 -1.09 -16.12
CA GLN A 168 -12.40 -1.58 -16.92
C GLN A 168 -13.24 -2.65 -16.22
N ILE A 169 -12.91 -3.01 -14.96
CA ILE A 169 -13.72 -3.93 -14.13
C ILE A 169 -15.07 -3.27 -13.71
N THR A 170 -15.26 -1.98 -14.01
CA THR A 170 -16.50 -1.21 -13.84
C THR A 170 -17.65 -1.67 -14.73
#